data_AF-A0A925D0S0-F1
#
_entry.id   AF-A0A925D0S0-F1
#
_cell.length_a   1.000
_cell.length_b   1.000
_cell.length_c   1.000
_cell.angle_alpha   90.00
_cell.angle_beta   90.00
_cell.angle_gamma   90.00
#
_symmetry.space_group_name_H-M   'P 1'
#
loop_
_entity.id
_entity.type
_entity.pdbx_description
1 polymer ?
#
loop_
_entity_poly.entity_id
_entity_poly.type
_entity_poly.pdbx_seq_one_letter_code
_entity_poly.pdbx_strand_id
1 'polypeptide(L)'
;IPKGCKNIFSKNIGEWIEIPISDVEALPAHSRNLIETYCLFDEKHYFVPDYGFKVMDLVNYLNHSAEPNILSINDGENFEALRDIEPGEELFVDYNHLVSGIEEYN
;
A
#
# COMPACT_ATOMS: atom_id res chain seq x y z
N ILE A 1 7.33 -15.63 12.78
CA ILE A 1 7.88 -14.26 12.72
C ILE A 1 8.15 -13.82 14.16
N PRO A 2 9.40 -13.49 14.53
CA PRO A 2 9.71 -13.04 15.88
C PRO A 2 9.13 -11.67 16.18
N LYS A 3 8.80 -11.40 17.45
CA LYS A 3 8.44 -10.06 17.94
C LYS A 3 9.49 -9.02 17.54
N GLY A 4 9.05 -7.86 17.07
CA GLY A 4 9.89 -6.75 16.64
C GLY A 4 10.50 -6.92 15.24
N CYS A 5 10.19 -8.00 14.52
CA CYS A 5 10.61 -8.15 13.13
C CYS A 5 9.95 -7.07 12.25
N LYS A 6 10.76 -6.34 11.47
CA LYS A 6 10.31 -5.27 10.56
C LYS A 6 10.35 -5.63 9.07
N ASN A 7 11.04 -6.72 8.72
CA ASN A 7 11.15 -7.21 7.35
C ASN A 7 10.13 -8.35 7.14
N ILE A 8 8.87 -8.10 7.49
CA ILE A 8 7.80 -9.11 7.40
C ILE A 8 7.40 -9.34 5.95
N PHE A 9 7.31 -8.27 5.18
CA PHE A 9 7.03 -8.28 3.75
C PHE A 9 8.32 -8.05 2.96
N SER A 10 8.27 -8.43 1.68
CA SER A 10 9.29 -8.04 0.71
C SER A 10 9.44 -6.53 0.72
N LYS A 11 10.67 -6.02 0.60
CA LYS A 11 10.86 -4.59 0.34
C LYS A 11 10.13 -4.24 -0.96
N ASN A 12 9.52 -3.05 -1.00
CA ASN A 12 8.93 -2.50 -2.22
C ASN A 12 9.88 -2.74 -3.39
N ILE A 13 9.36 -3.39 -4.42
CA ILE A 13 10.11 -3.62 -5.65
C ILE A 13 9.78 -2.47 -6.59
N GLY A 14 10.81 -1.84 -7.14
CA GLY A 14 10.70 -0.92 -8.26
C GLY A 14 10.56 0.55 -7.91
N GLU A 15 10.73 1.37 -8.94
CA GLU A 15 10.69 2.83 -8.88
C GLU A 15 9.36 3.35 -9.43
N TRP A 16 9.05 4.61 -9.11
CA TRP A 16 7.92 5.32 -9.70
C TRP A 16 8.37 5.99 -11.00
N ILE A 17 7.59 5.79 -12.06
CA ILE A 17 7.74 6.49 -13.33
C ILE A 17 6.80 7.69 -13.30
N GLU A 18 7.36 8.89 -13.41
CA GLU A 18 6.61 10.12 -13.62
C GLU A 18 6.13 10.20 -15.07
N ILE A 19 4.82 10.19 -15.27
CA ILE A 19 4.19 10.32 -16.59
C ILE A 19 3.40 11.63 -16.63
N PRO A 20 3.66 12.54 -17.57
CA PRO A 20 2.88 13.77 -17.71
C PRO A 20 1.39 13.47 -17.90
N ILE A 21 0.53 14.32 -17.31
CA ILE A 21 -0.93 14.19 -17.47
C ILE A 21 -1.34 14.15 -18.94
N SER A 22 -0.71 14.98 -19.79
CA SER A 22 -0.97 15.00 -21.24
C SER A 22 -0.72 13.66 -21.93
N ASP A 23 0.27 12.92 -21.46
CA ASP A 23 0.63 11.63 -22.04
C ASP A 23 -0.36 10.56 -21.59
N VAL A 24 -0.85 10.63 -20.34
CA VAL A 24 -1.91 9.75 -19.82
C VAL A 24 -3.24 10.02 -20.53
N GLU A 25 -3.59 11.27 -20.81
CA GLU A 25 -4.80 11.64 -21.55
C GLU A 25 -4.83 11.07 -22.97
N ALA A 26 -3.65 10.93 -23.61
CA ALA A 26 -3.47 10.38 -24.94
C ALA A 26 -3.52 8.84 -24.99
N LEU A 27 -3.55 8.16 -23.84
CA LEU A 27 -3.62 6.70 -23.79
C LEU A 27 -4.98 6.16 -24.23
N PRO A 28 -5.04 4.88 -24.68
CA PRO A 28 -6.29 4.17 -24.85
C PRO A 28 -7.12 4.18 -23.56
N ALA A 29 -8.44 4.30 -23.69
CA ALA A 29 -9.36 4.50 -22.56
C ALA A 29 -9.16 3.48 -21.42
N HIS A 30 -8.89 2.21 -21.73
CA HIS A 30 -8.65 1.20 -20.71
C HIS A 30 -7.37 1.45 -19.89
N SER A 31 -6.27 1.84 -20.54
CA SER A 31 -5.01 2.14 -19.87
C SER A 31 -5.11 3.43 -19.06
N ARG A 32 -5.78 4.45 -19.61
CA ARG A 32 -6.03 5.70 -18.90
C ARG A 32 -6.86 5.48 -17.63
N ASN A 33 -7.99 4.79 -17.74
CA ASN A 33 -8.84 4.48 -16.58
C ASN A 33 -8.07 3.76 -15.47
N LEU A 34 -7.15 2.88 -15.84
CA LEU A 34 -6.37 2.11 -14.88
C LEU A 34 -5.37 3.01 -14.11
N ILE A 35 -4.70 3.94 -14.80
CA ILE A 35 -3.82 4.93 -14.15
C ILE A 35 -4.64 5.90 -13.29
N GLU A 36 -5.73 6.45 -13.83
CA GLU A 36 -6.59 7.40 -13.11
C GLU A 36 -7.25 6.81 -11.86
N THR A 37 -7.51 5.50 -11.85
CA THR A 37 -8.15 4.82 -10.72
C THR A 37 -7.15 4.43 -9.62
N TYR A 38 -5.92 4.05 -10.00
CA TYR A 38 -5.00 3.35 -9.10
C TYR A 38 -3.66 4.06 -8.86
N CYS A 39 -3.33 5.12 -9.60
CA CYS A 39 -2.08 5.86 -9.40
C CYS A 39 -2.28 7.17 -8.64
N LEU A 40 -1.27 7.53 -7.86
CA LEU A 40 -1.13 8.87 -7.28
C LEU A 40 -0.77 9.87 -8.40
N PHE A 41 -1.12 11.14 -8.18
CA PHE A 41 -0.81 12.23 -9.11
C PHE A 41 -0.53 13.53 -8.37
N ASP A 42 0.21 14.42 -9.03
CA ASP A 42 0.35 15.83 -8.65
C ASP A 42 -0.27 16.75 -9.72
N GLU A 43 0.06 18.04 -9.69
CA GLU A 43 -0.45 19.02 -10.67
C GLU A 43 -0.04 18.74 -12.13
N LYS A 44 0.98 17.90 -12.36
CA LYS A 44 1.64 17.73 -13.66
C LYS A 44 1.81 16.28 -14.08
N HIS A 45 1.90 15.33 -13.15
CA HIS A 45 2.28 13.96 -13.42
C HIS A 45 1.43 12.95 -12.66
N TYR A 46 1.28 11.78 -13.26
CA TYR A 46 0.93 10.54 -12.58
C TYR A 46 2.21 9.78 -12.20
N PHE A 47 2.18 9.13 -11.05
CA PHE A 47 3.26 8.25 -10.58
C PHE A 47 2.84 6.80 -10.83
N VAL A 48 3.45 6.17 -11.83
CA VAL A 48 3.11 4.81 -12.27
C VAL A 48 4.20 3.82 -11.84
N PRO A 49 3.86 2.66 -11.25
CA PRO A 49 4.87 1.69 -10.86
C PRO A 49 5.59 1.07 -12.07
N ASP A 50 6.93 1.06 -12.07
CA ASP A 50 7.75 0.51 -13.17
C ASP A 50 7.61 -1.02 -13.34
N TYR A 51 7.15 -1.70 -12.29
CA TYR A 51 6.84 -3.13 -12.25
C TYR A 51 5.41 -3.46 -12.72
N GLY A 52 4.63 -2.43 -13.06
CA GLY A 52 3.27 -2.53 -13.57
C GLY A 52 2.22 -2.96 -12.55
N PHE A 53 0.97 -2.90 -12.95
CA PHE A 53 -0.21 -3.07 -12.08
C PHE A 53 -0.56 -4.53 -11.72
N LYS A 54 0.29 -5.48 -12.11
CA LYS A 54 0.05 -6.91 -11.84
C LYS A 54 0.71 -7.39 -10.54
N VAL A 55 1.52 -6.55 -9.91
CA VAL A 55 2.11 -6.83 -8.61
C VAL A 55 1.14 -6.32 -7.55
N MET A 56 0.53 -7.25 -6.82
CA MET A 56 -0.26 -6.94 -5.63
C MET A 56 0.64 -7.12 -4.42
N ASP A 57 0.80 -6.07 -3.62
CA ASP A 57 1.48 -6.17 -2.34
C ASP A 57 0.61 -6.99 -1.36
N LEU A 58 1.24 -7.92 -0.64
CA LEU A 58 0.61 -8.77 0.39
C LEU A 58 -0.07 -7.92 1.48
N VAL A 59 0.39 -6.69 1.69
CA VAL A 59 -0.24 -5.74 2.63
C VAL A 59 -1.71 -5.47 2.29
N ASN A 60 -2.11 -5.57 1.01
CA ASN A 60 -3.49 -5.40 0.57
C ASN A 60 -4.43 -6.55 1.00
N TYR A 61 -3.87 -7.66 1.48
CA TYR A 61 -4.61 -8.83 1.95
C TYR A 61 -4.64 -8.95 3.49
N LEU A 62 -4.11 -7.96 4.21
CA LEU A 62 -4.13 -7.96 5.67
C LEU A 62 -5.54 -7.65 6.16
N ASN A 63 -6.09 -8.54 6.98
CA ASN A 63 -7.42 -8.37 7.56
C ASN A 63 -7.37 -7.54 8.85
N HIS A 64 -8.52 -7.00 9.24
CA HIS A 64 -8.68 -6.25 10.48
C HIS A 64 -8.81 -7.16 11.71
N SER A 65 -8.16 -6.77 12.81
CA SER A 65 -8.46 -7.24 14.17
C SER A 65 -8.31 -6.09 15.18
N ALA A 66 -9.14 -6.08 16.24
CA ALA A 66 -8.96 -5.20 17.40
C ALA A 66 -7.81 -5.67 18.32
N GLU A 67 -7.34 -6.90 18.12
CA GLU A 67 -6.13 -7.46 18.74
C GLU A 67 -5.15 -7.86 17.62
N PRO A 68 -4.51 -6.89 16.95
CA PRO A 68 -3.63 -7.17 15.82
C PRO A 68 -2.32 -7.84 16.29
N ASN A 69 -1.69 -8.61 15.41
CA ASN A 69 -0.36 -9.17 15.65
C ASN A 69 0.75 -8.45 14.89
N ILE A 70 0.38 -7.49 14.02
CA ILE A 70 1.29 -6.60 13.29
C ILE A 70 0.82 -5.15 13.42
N LEU A 71 1.78 -4.23 13.55
CA LEU A 71 1.57 -2.78 13.52
C LEU A 71 2.09 -2.20 12.20
N SER A 72 1.29 -1.32 11.57
CA SER A 72 1.72 -0.49 10.45
C SER A 72 2.57 0.68 10.94
N ILE A 73 3.67 0.96 10.25
CA ILE A 73 4.62 2.05 10.51
C ILE A 73 4.62 2.97 9.29
N ASN A 74 4.56 4.29 9.53
CA ASN A 74 4.54 5.32 8.49
C ASN A 74 3.46 5.05 7.42
N ASP A 75 2.20 4.95 7.85
CA ASP A 75 1.04 4.82 6.95
C ASP A 75 1.12 3.65 5.94
N GLY A 76 1.76 2.54 6.35
CA GLY A 76 1.88 1.33 5.54
C GLY A 76 3.22 1.17 4.83
N GLU A 77 4.20 2.05 5.06
CA GLU A 77 5.55 1.90 4.52
C GLU A 77 6.25 0.63 5.05
N ASN A 78 6.07 0.33 6.34
CA ASN A 78 6.68 -0.81 6.99
C ASN A 78 5.73 -1.45 8.02
N PHE A 79 6.04 -2.68 8.44
CA PHE A 79 5.22 -3.43 9.37
C PHE A 79 6.07 -4.10 10.44
N GLU A 80 5.66 -4.02 11.70
CA GLU A 80 6.37 -4.60 12.85
C GLU A 80 5.51 -5.63 13.60
N ALA A 81 6.09 -6.80 13.89
CA ALA A 81 5.40 -7.85 14.64
C ALA A 81 5.29 -7.47 16.13
N LEU A 82 4.07 -7.44 16.67
CA LEU A 82 3.81 -7.05 18.06
C LEU A 82 4.11 -8.18 19.07
N ARG A 83 4.09 -9.43 18.58
CA ARG A 83 4.37 -10.66 19.32
C ARG A 83 5.06 -11.68 18.40
N ASP A 84 5.49 -12.80 18.96
CA ASP A 84 5.88 -13.96 18.15
C ASP A 84 4.64 -14.51 17.43
N ILE A 85 4.80 -14.82 16.14
CA ILE A 85 3.75 -15.32 15.25
C ILE A 85 4.21 -16.67 14.69
N GLU A 86 3.44 -17.73 14.90
CA GLU A 86 3.79 -19.08 14.46
C GLU A 86 3.52 -19.29 12.95
N PRO A 87 4.17 -20.28 12.31
CA PRO A 87 3.87 -20.64 10.93
C PRO A 87 2.41 -21.05 10.75
N GLY A 88 1.72 -20.41 9.80
CA GLY A 88 0.31 -20.66 9.51
C GLY A 88 -0.68 -19.79 10.28
N GLU A 89 -0.22 -18.96 11.23
CA GLU A 89 -1.06 -17.90 11.80
C GLU A 89 -1.35 -16.83 10.76
N GLU A 90 -2.59 -16.34 10.74
CA GLU A 90 -3.01 -15.21 9.93
C GLU A 90 -2.46 -13.89 10.50
N LEU A 91 -2.18 -12.93 9.62
CA LEU A 91 -1.63 -11.63 9.97
C LEU A 91 -2.75 -10.58 9.99
N PHE A 92 -2.84 -9.83 11.08
CA PHE A 92 -3.88 -8.83 11.30
C PHE A 92 -3.31 -7.47 11.66
N VAL A 93 -3.97 -6.42 11.17
CA VAL A 93 -3.72 -5.00 11.49
C VAL A 93 -4.98 -4.36 12.06
N ASP A 94 -4.84 -3.23 12.75
CA ASP A 94 -6.00 -2.46 13.23
C ASP A 94 -6.31 -1.29 12.27
N TYR A 95 -7.42 -1.38 11.53
CA TYR A 95 -7.82 -0.36 10.57
C TYR A 95 -8.15 0.99 11.22
N ASN A 96 -8.56 1.00 12.49
CA ASN A 96 -8.89 2.24 13.19
C ASN A 96 -7.63 3.09 13.44
N HIS A 97 -6.46 2.47 13.45
CA HIS A 97 -5.18 3.14 13.62
C HIS A 97 -4.44 3.41 12.29
N LEU A 98 -4.99 2.98 11.15
CA LEU A 98 -4.46 3.28 9.82
C LEU A 98 -4.96 4.62 9.26
N VAL A 99 -6.03 5.17 9.83
CA VAL A 99 -6.71 6.37 9.31
C VAL A 99 -6.50 7.53 10.28
N SER A 100 -5.32 8.15 10.26
CA SER A 100 -5.09 9.44 10.94
C SER A 100 -5.30 10.67 10.03
N GLY A 101 -5.78 10.47 8.80
CA GLY A 101 -5.89 11.52 7.78
C GLY A 101 -7.30 11.97 7.38
N ILE A 102 -8.37 11.42 7.99
CA ILE A 102 -9.73 11.92 7.73
C ILE A 102 -10.11 12.84 8.88
N GLU A 103 -9.85 14.14 8.70
CA GLU A 103 -10.51 15.15 9.51
C GLU A 103 -12.03 14.92 9.41
N GLU A 104 -12.67 14.76 10.57
CA GLU A 104 -14.12 14.66 10.68
C GLU A 104 -14.77 15.87 10.00
N TYR A 105 -15.43 15.65 8.87
CA TYR A 105 -16.35 16.64 8.31
C TYR A 105 -17.56 16.74 9.26
N ASN A 106 -17.52 17.72 10.16
CA ASN A 106 -18.70 18.29 10.81
C ASN A 106 -19.32 19.37 9.93
#